data_AF-A0A392PV64-F1
#
_entry.id   AF-A0A392PV64-F1
#
_cell.length_a   1.000
_cell.length_b   1.000
_cell.length_c   1.000
_cell.angle_alpha   90.00
_cell.angle_beta   90.00
_cell.angle_gamma   90.00
#
_symmetry.space_group_name_H-M   'P 1'
#
loop_
_entity.id
_entity.type
_entity.pdbx_description
1 polymer ?
#
loop_
_entity_poly.entity_id
_entity_poly.type
_entity_poly.pdbx_seq_one_letter_code
_entity_poly.pdbx_strand_id
1 'polypeptide(L)'
;MSLNRRTNVHDLDNEALAFKPVLGAMLARIYHNPQSNEEYRKRLQQMVEFWASKEVYDQETISLMKGEMIGGPQTNSFPATAKDLSSASADSGA
;
A
#
# COMPACT_ATOMS: atom_id res chain seq x y z
N MET A 1 -8.34 -36.13 14.49
CA MET A 1 -7.95 -35.78 13.12
C MET A 1 -8.97 -34.81 12.56
N SER A 2 -8.49 -33.79 11.82
CA SER A 2 -9.22 -32.94 10.86
C SER A 2 -9.82 -31.63 11.38
N LEU A 3 -8.97 -30.60 11.51
CA LEU A 3 -9.42 -29.19 11.49
C LEU A 3 -9.47 -28.73 10.02
N ASN A 4 -10.56 -29.10 9.33
CA ASN A 4 -10.80 -28.64 7.96
C ASN A 4 -11.47 -27.26 7.99
N ARG A 5 -10.67 -26.20 8.08
CA ARG A 5 -11.09 -24.82 7.78
C ARG A 5 -10.17 -24.24 6.71
N ARG A 6 -10.30 -24.73 5.47
CA ARG A 6 -9.83 -24.02 4.28
C ARG A 6 -11.02 -23.86 3.35
N THR A 7 -11.94 -23.02 3.77
CA THR A 7 -12.98 -22.46 2.91
C THR A 7 -12.29 -21.50 1.95
N ASN A 8 -11.89 -22.02 0.80
CA ASN A 8 -11.31 -21.35 -0.36
C ASN A 8 -9.94 -20.66 -0.15
N VAL A 9 -8.89 -21.19 -0.79
CA VAL A 9 -7.54 -20.59 -0.82
C VAL A 9 -7.46 -19.43 -1.82
N HIS A 10 -8.48 -19.27 -2.67
CA HIS A 10 -8.51 -18.30 -3.77
C HIS A 10 -9.40 -17.08 -3.53
N ASP A 11 -10.18 -17.04 -2.45
CA ASP A 11 -10.94 -15.85 -2.11
C ASP A 11 -10.06 -14.93 -1.26
N LEU A 12 -9.85 -13.72 -1.76
CA LEU A 12 -9.24 -12.65 -1.00
C LEU A 12 -10.07 -12.35 0.25
N ASP A 13 -9.41 -12.34 1.41
CA ASP A 13 -10.04 -11.89 2.65
C ASP A 13 -10.59 -10.45 2.49
N ASN A 14 -11.67 -10.13 3.18
CA ASN A 14 -12.34 -8.82 3.07
C ASN A 14 -11.38 -7.64 3.30
N GLU A 15 -10.38 -7.83 4.17
CA GLU A 15 -9.31 -6.88 4.41
C GLU A 15 -8.48 -6.64 3.14
N ALA A 16 -8.05 -7.69 2.45
CA ALA A 16 -7.25 -7.57 1.23
C ALA A 16 -8.02 -6.86 0.10
N LEU A 17 -9.33 -7.12 0.00
CA LEU A 17 -10.21 -6.37 -0.91
C LEU A 17 -10.32 -4.89 -0.55
N ALA A 18 -10.42 -4.57 0.74
CA ALA A 18 -10.49 -3.18 1.21
C ALA A 18 -9.17 -2.42 1.01
N PHE A 19 -8.02 -3.10 1.11
CA PHE A 19 -6.71 -2.50 0.92
C PHE A 19 -6.26 -2.42 -0.54
N LYS A 20 -6.83 -3.24 -1.43
CA LYS A 20 -6.52 -3.26 -2.87
C LYS A 20 -6.41 -1.87 -3.53
N PRO A 21 -7.36 -0.91 -3.35
CA PRO A 21 -7.27 0.40 -3.98
C PRO A 21 -6.21 1.34 -3.37
N VAL A 22 -5.75 1.09 -2.14
CA VAL A 22 -4.81 1.99 -1.42
C VAL A 22 -3.39 1.44 -1.34
N LEU A 23 -3.20 0.15 -1.61
CA LEU A 23 -1.92 -0.54 -1.44
C LEU A 23 -0.83 0.05 -2.36
N GLY A 24 -1.16 0.29 -3.63
CA GLY A 24 -0.19 0.82 -4.61
C GLY A 24 0.33 2.21 -4.22
N ALA A 25 -0.58 3.12 -3.84
CA ALA A 25 -0.22 4.45 -3.33
C ALA A 25 0.58 4.38 -2.02
N MET A 26 0.26 3.44 -1.13
CA MET A 26 1.03 3.21 0.10
C MET A 26 2.46 2.73 -0.22
N LEU A 27 2.61 1.76 -1.11
CA LEU A 27 3.92 1.27 -1.56
C LEU A 27 4.74 2.40 -2.21
N ALA A 28 4.11 3.23 -3.04
CA ALA A 28 4.76 4.39 -3.65
C ALA A 28 5.28 5.39 -2.60
N ARG A 29 4.46 5.73 -1.60
CA ARG A 29 4.89 6.63 -0.51
C ARG A 29 6.08 6.09 0.27
N ILE A 30 6.10 4.78 0.55
CA ILE A 30 7.18 4.16 1.31
C ILE A 30 8.44 4.05 0.43
N TYR A 31 8.30 3.66 -0.84
CA TYR A 31 9.42 3.52 -1.78
C TYR A 31 10.13 4.85 -2.07
N HIS A 32 9.36 5.93 -2.21
CA HIS A 32 9.86 7.29 -2.46
C HIS A 32 10.20 8.06 -1.18
N ASN A 33 10.04 7.45 0.00
CA ASN A 33 10.43 8.09 1.25
C ASN A 33 11.95 8.35 1.24
N PRO A 34 12.43 9.59 1.46
CA PRO A 34 13.85 9.91 1.49
C PRO A 34 14.63 9.21 2.61
N GLN A 35 13.93 8.67 3.62
CA GLN A 35 14.51 7.83 4.68
C GLN A 35 14.61 6.34 4.31
N SER A 36 14.01 5.91 3.18
CA SER A 36 14.07 4.51 2.72
C SER A 36 15.46 4.19 2.18
N ASN A 37 16.14 3.22 2.80
CA ASN A 37 17.38 2.68 2.26
C ASN A 37 17.09 1.75 1.04
N GLU A 38 18.12 1.46 0.26
CA GLU A 38 18.01 0.61 -0.95
C GLU A 38 17.55 -0.82 -0.61
N GLU A 39 17.96 -1.35 0.54
CA GLU A 39 17.54 -2.66 1.02
C GLU A 39 16.04 -2.72 1.30
N TYR A 40 15.46 -1.65 1.85
CA TYR A 40 14.04 -1.52 2.15
C TYR A 40 13.22 -1.44 0.85
N ARG A 41 13.73 -0.74 -0.17
CA ARG A 41 13.16 -0.74 -1.52
C ARG A 41 13.16 -2.14 -2.14
N LYS A 42 14.26 -2.87 -1.98
CA LYS A 42 14.38 -4.25 -2.46
C LYS A 42 13.41 -5.19 -1.73
N ARG A 43 13.23 -5.03 -0.41
CA ARG A 43 12.25 -5.79 0.38
C ARG A 43 10.80 -5.49 -0.04
N LEU A 44 10.47 -4.23 -0.34
CA LEU A 44 9.16 -3.86 -0.89
C LEU A 44 8.90 -4.56 -2.23
N GLN A 45 9.87 -4.55 -3.14
CA GLN A 45 9.76 -5.27 -4.41
C GLN A 45 9.57 -6.78 -4.20
N GLN A 46 10.35 -7.39 -3.30
CA GLN A 46 10.21 -8.80 -2.96
C GLN A 46 8.84 -9.14 -2.36
N MET A 47 8.25 -8.25 -1.58
CA MET A 47 6.91 -8.43 -1.02
C MET A 47 5.84 -8.45 -2.11
N VAL A 48 5.92 -7.54 -3.09
CA VAL A 48 4.98 -7.52 -4.23
C VAL A 48 5.18 -8.75 -5.12
N GLU A 49 6.42 -9.18 -5.35
CA GLU A 49 6.75 -10.44 -6.04
C GLU A 49 6.15 -11.65 -5.32
N PHE A 50 6.24 -11.65 -3.99
CA PHE A 50 5.69 -12.71 -3.15
C PHE A 50 4.16 -12.78 -3.25
N TRP A 51 3.46 -11.64 -3.19
CA TRP A 51 2.01 -11.59 -3.39
C TRP A 51 1.59 -12.10 -4.77
N ALA A 52 2.38 -11.83 -5.80
CA ALA A 52 2.17 -12.39 -7.13
C ALA A 52 2.35 -13.92 -7.14
N SER A 53 3.42 -14.44 -6.51
CA SER A 53 3.70 -15.88 -6.43
C SER A 53 2.68 -16.67 -5.60
N LYS A 54 2.01 -15.98 -4.67
CA LYS A 54 0.98 -16.54 -3.80
C LYS A 54 -0.43 -16.34 -4.36
N GLU A 55 -0.55 -15.74 -5.54
CA GLU A 55 -1.82 -15.38 -6.17
C GLU A 55 -2.75 -14.64 -5.20
N VAL A 56 -2.16 -13.82 -4.32
CA VAL A 56 -2.93 -12.98 -3.39
C VAL A 56 -3.70 -11.94 -4.21
N TYR A 57 -3.06 -11.33 -5.20
CA TYR A 57 -3.73 -10.43 -6.13
C TYR A 57 -3.56 -10.94 -7.57
N ASP A 58 -4.51 -10.57 -8.42
CA ASP A 58 -4.43 -10.76 -9.87
C ASP A 58 -3.20 -10.06 -10.46
N GLN A 59 -2.69 -10.63 -11.57
CA GLN A 59 -1.49 -10.11 -12.24
C GLN A 59 -1.64 -8.65 -12.71
N GLU A 60 -2.86 -8.24 -13.04
CA GLU A 60 -3.18 -6.84 -13.37
C GLU A 60 -2.94 -5.95 -12.15
N THR A 61 -3.54 -6.28 -11.00
CA THR A 61 -3.36 -5.56 -9.74
C THR A 61 -1.90 -5.52 -9.28
N ILE A 62 -1.17 -6.64 -9.36
CA ILE A 62 0.28 -6.68 -9.06
C ILE A 62 1.06 -5.74 -9.97
N SER A 63 0.75 -5.74 -11.28
CA SER A 63 1.41 -4.86 -12.25
C SER A 63 1.13 -3.39 -11.97
N LEU A 64 -0.12 -3.06 -11.60
CA LEU A 64 -0.53 -1.74 -11.15
C LEU A 64 0.24 -1.30 -9.89
N MET A 65 0.29 -2.14 -8.86
CA MET A 65 1.04 -1.86 -7.63
C MET A 65 2.54 -1.65 -7.89
N LYS A 66 3.16 -2.47 -8.75
CA LYS A 66 4.56 -2.28 -9.17
C LYS A 66 4.75 -0.97 -9.93
N GLY A 67 3.83 -0.66 -10.85
CA GLY A 67 3.84 0.58 -11.63
C GLY A 67 3.71 1.83 -10.76
N GLU A 68 2.78 1.84 -9.80
CA GLU A 68 2.61 2.94 -8.85
C GLU A 68 3.81 3.09 -7.90
N MET A 69 4.31 1.98 -7.37
CA MET A 69 5.48 1.98 -6.49
C MET A 69 6.70 2.65 -7.15
N ILE A 70 6.99 2.29 -8.40
CA ILE A 70 8.14 2.84 -9.15
C ILE A 70 7.82 4.24 -9.68
N GLY A 71 6.63 4.44 -10.22
CA GLY A 71 6.17 5.70 -10.84
C GLY A 71 5.99 6.85 -9.85
N GLY A 72 5.87 6.55 -8.56
CA GLY A 72 5.77 7.55 -7.50
C GLY A 72 4.33 7.90 -7.16
N PRO A 73 4.14 8.57 -5.99
CA PRO A 73 2.81 8.88 -5.49
C PRO A 73 2.07 9.77 -6.49
N GLN A 74 1.07 9.21 -7.16
CA GLN A 74 0.18 9.99 -8.02
C GLN A 74 -0.59 10.96 -7.13
N THR A 75 -0.53 12.25 -7.44
CA THR A 75 -1.09 13.34 -6.63
C THR A 75 -2.60 13.23 -6.38
N ASN A 76 -3.29 12.31 -7.07
CA ASN A 76 -4.74 12.17 -7.06
C ASN A 76 -5.25 10.81 -6.54
N SER A 77 -4.39 9.87 -6.12
CA SER A 77 -4.82 8.51 -5.74
C SER A 77 -5.34 8.38 -4.30
N PHE A 78 -5.30 9.46 -3.52
CA PHE A 78 -6.07 9.60 -2.28
C PHE A 78 -6.94 10.84 -2.44
N PRO A 79 -8.25 10.81 -2.11
CA PRO A 79 -8.89 12.03 -1.67
C PRO A 79 -8.12 12.44 -0.41
N ALA A 80 -7.19 13.36 -0.57
CA ALA A 80 -6.58 14.02 0.55
C ALA A 80 -7.73 14.64 1.34
N THR A 81 -8.06 14.09 2.50
CA THR A 81 -8.51 14.92 3.59
C THR A 81 -7.30 15.76 4.01
N ALA A 82 -6.96 16.72 3.13
CA ALA A 82 -6.12 17.86 3.42
C ALA A 82 -6.92 18.80 4.32
N LYS A 83 -7.07 18.39 5.58
CA LYS A 83 -7.67 19.12 6.70
C LYS A 83 -7.39 18.21 7.89
N ASP A 84 -6.43 18.41 8.77
CA ASP A 84 -5.99 19.63 9.41
C ASP A 84 -4.59 19.35 10.02
N LEU A 85 -3.52 19.98 9.52
CA LEU A 85 -2.27 20.09 10.29
C LEU A 85 -1.64 21.49 10.19
N SER A 86 -2.29 22.44 9.50
CA SER A 86 -1.85 23.84 9.42
C SER A 86 -2.81 24.75 10.18
N SER A 87 -2.91 24.59 11.51
CA SER A 87 -3.51 25.61 12.39
C SER A 87 -3.20 25.30 13.86
N ALA A 88 -1.94 25.43 14.27
CA ALA A 88 -1.59 25.63 15.67
C ALA A 88 -0.36 26.56 15.76
N SER A 89 -0.47 27.75 15.20
CA SER A 89 0.41 28.86 15.53
C SER A 89 -0.37 30.18 15.50
N ALA A 90 -0.94 30.54 16.64
CA ALA A 90 -1.16 31.91 17.05
C ALA A 90 -1.41 31.91 18.56
N ASP A 91 -0.32 31.93 19.32
CA ASP A 91 -0.32 32.51 20.66
C ASP A 91 -0.56 34.02 20.50
N SER A 92 -1.61 34.55 21.11
CA SER A 92 -1.83 35.99 21.24
C SER A 92 -2.83 36.27 22.36
N GLY A 93 -2.39 37.02 23.37
CA GLY A 93 -3.26 37.89 24.15
C GLY A 93 -2.89 38.04 25.62
N ALA A 94 -1.89 38.88 25.91
CA ALA A 94 -1.87 39.70 27.13
C ALA A 94 -2.08 41.15 26.72
#